data_AF-A0A087TVU5-F1
#
_entry.id   AF-A0A087TVU5-F1
#
_cell.length_a   1.000
_cell.length_b   1.000
_cell.length_c   1.000
_cell.angle_alpha   90.00
_cell.angle_beta   90.00
_cell.angle_gamma   90.00
#
_symmetry.space_group_name_H-M   'P 1'
#
loop_
_entity.id
_entity.type
_entity.pdbx_description
1 polymer ?
#
loop_
_entity_poly.entity_id
_entity_poly.type
_entity_poly.pdbx_seq_one_letter_code
_entity_poly.pdbx_strand_id
1 'polypeptide(L)'
;MELVLGQYHRQGPISVWKFCPLFKGVGYCCVLVSWYVSFYYNVIIAWTLYYMFISFSAELPWIRCNNPWNTERCWESRNGSGYIIDAASALNTSAFRANRTSPALEFFDRAVLEIH
;
A
#
# COMPACT_ATOMS: atom_id res chain seq x y z
N MET A 1 2.06 -15.93 -27.03
CA MET A 1 1.88 -17.33 -27.48
C MET A 1 0.79 -18.05 -26.67
N GLU A 2 0.71 -17.82 -25.35
CA GLU A 2 -0.35 -18.29 -24.44
C GLU A 2 -1.79 -18.12 -24.98
N LEU A 3 -2.12 -16.95 -25.53
CA LEU A 3 -3.47 -16.60 -25.96
C LEU A 3 -3.94 -17.43 -27.19
N VAL A 4 -3.01 -17.77 -28.09
CA VAL A 4 -3.29 -18.63 -29.26
C VAL A 4 -3.51 -20.08 -28.83
N LEU A 5 -2.71 -20.59 -27.89
CA LEU A 5 -2.88 -21.92 -27.28
C LEU A 5 -4.21 -22.03 -26.53
N GLY A 6 -4.60 -20.99 -25.79
CA GLY A 6 -5.89 -20.92 -25.10
C GLY A 6 -7.08 -20.92 -26.06
N GLN A 7 -7.00 -20.19 -27.17
CA GLN A 7 -8.06 -20.17 -28.18
C GLN A 7 -8.17 -21.46 -29.00
N TYR A 8 -7.05 -22.14 -29.27
CA TYR A 8 -7.02 -23.41 -30.00
C TYR A 8 -7.54 -24.58 -29.17
N HIS A 9 -7.11 -24.69 -27.91
CA HIS A 9 -7.50 -25.80 -27.05
C HIS A 9 -8.84 -25.59 -26.33
N ARG A 10 -9.32 -24.35 -26.18
CA ARG A 10 -10.58 -23.99 -25.48
C ARG A 10 -10.76 -24.70 -24.12
N GLN A 11 -9.66 -25.01 -23.47
CA GLN A 11 -9.61 -25.80 -22.25
C GLN A 11 -8.89 -25.01 -21.17
N GLY A 12 -9.27 -25.25 -19.91
CA GLY A 12 -8.64 -24.60 -18.77
C GLY A 12 -7.16 -24.97 -18.63
N PRO A 13 -6.37 -24.19 -17.88
CA PRO A 13 -4.91 -24.32 -17.78
C PRO A 13 -4.43 -25.69 -17.29
N ILE A 14 -5.27 -26.48 -16.60
CA ILE A 14 -4.96 -27.85 -16.19
C ILE A 14 -5.19 -28.85 -17.35
N SER A 15 -6.19 -28.61 -18.20
CA SER A 15 -6.61 -29.57 -19.24
C SER A 15 -5.85 -29.38 -20.56
N VAL A 16 -5.25 -28.21 -20.81
CA VAL A 16 -4.37 -27.96 -21.97
C VAL A 16 -3.12 -28.87 -21.94
N TRP A 17 -2.60 -29.20 -20.75
CA TRP A 17 -1.43 -30.08 -20.60
C TRP A 17 -1.72 -31.57 -20.80
N LYS A 18 -2.93 -31.96 -21.21
CA LYS A 18 -3.23 -33.37 -21.58
C LYS A 18 -2.42 -33.86 -22.79
N PHE A 19 -1.92 -32.95 -23.63
CA PHE A 19 -1.06 -33.29 -24.78
C PHE A 19 0.39 -33.64 -24.37
N CYS A 20 0.86 -33.16 -23.21
CA CYS A 20 2.18 -33.49 -22.66
C CYS A 20 2.12 -33.66 -21.13
N PRO A 21 2.04 -34.90 -20.60
CA PRO A 21 1.80 -35.16 -19.18
C PRO A 21 2.94 -34.69 -18.26
N LEU A 22 4.14 -34.45 -18.79
CA LEU A 22 5.29 -33.94 -18.03
C LEU A 22 5.03 -32.53 -17.44
N PHE A 23 4.27 -31.70 -18.15
CA PHE A 23 3.98 -30.32 -17.74
C PHE A 23 2.65 -30.17 -16.99
N LYS A 24 1.97 -31.28 -16.67
CA LYS A 24 0.73 -31.26 -15.88
C LYS A 24 0.92 -30.59 -14.52
N GLY A 25 2.12 -30.70 -13.93
CA GLY A 25 2.50 -30.00 -12.70
C GLY A 25 2.48 -28.47 -12.81
N VAL A 26 2.82 -27.92 -13.99
CA VAL A 26 2.82 -26.47 -14.24
C VAL A 26 1.40 -25.90 -14.11
N GLY A 27 0.39 -26.62 -14.63
CA GLY A 27 -1.02 -26.22 -14.48
C GLY A 27 -1.47 -26.13 -13.02
N TYR A 28 -1.04 -27.06 -12.17
CA TYR A 28 -1.32 -27.00 -10.73
C TYR A 28 -0.59 -25.84 -10.05
N CYS A 29 0.69 -25.62 -10.38
CA CYS A 29 1.45 -24.49 -9.87
C CYS A 29 0.79 -23.15 -10.24
N CYS A 30 0.31 -22.99 -11.48
CA CYS A 30 -0.41 -21.78 -11.90
C CYS A 30 -1.67 -21.54 -11.05
N VAL A 31 -2.45 -22.59 -10.77
CA VAL A 31 -3.65 -22.46 -9.91
C VAL A 31 -3.28 -22.09 -8.48
N LEU A 32 -2.24 -22.71 -7.91
CA LEU A 32 -1.74 -22.36 -6.58
C LEU A 32 -1.26 -20.91 -6.52
N VAL A 33 -0.49 -20.45 -7.52
CA VAL A 33 -0.05 -19.06 -7.62
C VAL A 33 -1.24 -18.12 -7.74
N SER A 34 -2.23 -18.42 -8.59
CA SER A 34 -3.45 -17.61 -8.69
C SER A 34 -4.21 -17.54 -7.37
N TRP A 35 -4.25 -18.61 -6.59
CA TRP A 35 -4.86 -18.64 -5.26
C TRP A 35 -4.10 -17.76 -4.26
N TYR A 36 -2.77 -17.87 -4.19
CA TYR A 36 -1.94 -16.98 -3.38
C TYR A 36 -2.11 -15.50 -3.76
N VAL A 37 -2.12 -15.22 -5.06
CA VAL A 37 -2.33 -13.88 -5.61
C VAL A 37 -3.68 -13.32 -5.19
N SER A 38 -4.73 -14.14 -5.25
CA SER A 38 -6.07 -13.72 -4.86
C SER A 38 -6.14 -13.24 -3.41
N PHE A 39 -5.49 -13.90 -2.46
CA PHE A 39 -5.55 -13.47 -1.06
C PHE A 39 -4.94 -12.08 -0.82
N TYR A 40 -3.69 -11.85 -1.24
CA TYR A 40 -3.05 -10.58 -0.94
C TYR A 40 -3.62 -9.43 -1.78
N TYR A 41 -4.05 -9.69 -3.03
CA TYR A 41 -4.65 -8.64 -3.85
C TYR A 41 -6.00 -8.16 -3.30
N ASN A 42 -6.84 -9.06 -2.77
CA ASN A 42 -8.10 -8.65 -2.16
C ASN A 42 -7.90 -7.71 -0.97
N VAL A 43 -6.84 -7.92 -0.17
CA VAL A 43 -6.47 -7.01 0.93
C VAL A 43 -6.09 -5.62 0.41
N ILE A 44 -5.27 -5.56 -0.65
CA ILE A 44 -4.89 -4.29 -1.28
C ILE A 44 -6.12 -3.56 -1.83
N ILE A 45 -7.03 -4.28 -2.50
CA ILE A 45 -8.29 -3.68 -3.02
C ILE A 45 -9.17 -3.17 -1.87
N ALA A 46 -9.23 -3.87 -0.74
CA ALA A 46 -9.96 -3.39 0.43
C ALA A 46 -9.38 -2.07 0.95
N TRP A 47 -8.05 -1.94 1.01
CA TRP A 47 -7.40 -0.68 1.36
C TRP A 47 -7.72 0.42 0.36
N THR A 48 -7.62 0.17 -0.96
CA THR A 48 -7.92 1.22 -1.95
C THR A 48 -9.37 1.69 -1.89
N LEU A 49 -10.32 0.78 -1.68
CA LEU A 49 -11.74 1.13 -1.49
C LEU A 49 -11.94 1.95 -0.22
N TYR A 50 -11.30 1.58 0.89
CA TYR A 50 -11.34 2.34 2.14
C TYR A 50 -10.84 3.78 1.95
N TYR A 51 -9.67 3.95 1.32
CA TYR A 51 -9.13 5.28 0.99
C TYR A 51 -10.03 6.06 0.02
N MET A 52 -10.64 5.37 -0.96
CA MET A 52 -11.58 5.98 -1.91
C MET A 52 -12.80 6.57 -1.19
N PHE A 53 -13.43 5.82 -0.28
CA PHE A 53 -14.59 6.32 0.46
C PHE A 53 -14.25 7.48 1.39
N ILE A 54 -13.10 7.39 2.08
CA ILE A 54 -12.66 8.46 3.00
C ILE A 54 -12.27 9.74 2.23
N SER A 55 -11.82 9.62 0.99
CA SER A 55 -11.47 10.78 0.15
C SER A 55 -12.66 11.68 -0.21
N PHE A 56 -13.90 11.21 -0.03
CA PHE A 56 -15.10 12.05 -0.17
C PHE A 56 -15.38 12.95 1.05
N SER A 57 -14.60 12.80 2.13
CA SER A 57 -14.72 13.63 3.34
C SER A 57 -14.17 15.03 3.09
N ALA A 58 -14.77 16.05 3.73
CA ALA A 58 -14.36 17.45 3.58
C ALA A 58 -12.94 17.72 4.07
N GLU A 59 -12.49 17.01 5.10
CA GLU A 59 -11.11 17.03 5.60
C GLU A 59 -10.56 15.61 5.60
N LEU A 60 -9.42 15.40 4.92
CA LEU A 60 -8.82 14.08 4.77
C LEU A 60 -7.99 13.76 6.03
N PRO A 61 -8.14 12.56 6.62
CA PRO A 61 -7.54 12.23 7.92
C PRO A 61 -6.00 12.17 7.87
N TRP A 62 -5.40 11.97 6.70
CA TRP A 62 -3.95 11.94 6.51
C TRP A 62 -3.33 13.33 6.21
N ILE A 63 -4.10 14.42 6.23
CA ILE A 63 -3.57 15.78 6.00
C ILE A 63 -2.97 16.35 7.28
N ARG A 64 -3.57 16.08 8.43
CA ARG A 64 -3.23 16.73 9.70
C ARG A 64 -2.48 15.81 10.65
N CYS A 65 -1.60 16.41 11.44
CA CYS A 65 -0.95 15.74 12.57
C CYS A 65 -1.82 15.67 13.83
N ASN A 66 -2.98 16.34 13.86
CA ASN A 66 -3.87 16.41 15.03
C ASN A 66 -4.90 15.27 15.11
N ASN A 67 -4.42 14.02 15.13
CA ASN A 67 -5.28 12.83 15.17
C ASN A 67 -4.83 11.87 16.29
N PRO A 68 -5.73 11.02 16.82
CA PRO A 68 -5.40 10.14 17.95
C PRO A 68 -4.37 9.04 17.63
N TRP A 69 -4.16 8.72 16.35
CA TRP A 69 -3.18 7.73 15.90
C TRP A 69 -1.77 8.30 15.68
N ASN A 70 -1.59 9.64 15.74
CA ASN A 70 -0.30 10.26 15.44
C ASN A 70 0.64 10.31 16.64
N THR A 71 1.94 10.24 16.37
CA THR A 71 3.00 10.42 17.37
C THR A 71 3.53 11.84 17.41
N GLU A 72 4.34 12.15 18.43
CA GLU A 72 5.11 13.39 18.55
C GLU A 72 6.08 13.62 17.38
N ARG A 73 6.33 12.59 16.56
CA ARG A 73 7.20 12.65 15.39
C ARG A 73 6.48 13.07 14.11
N CYS A 74 5.14 13.12 14.14
CA CYS A 74 4.34 13.59 13.01
C CYS A 74 4.63 15.06 12.72
N TRP A 75 4.94 15.36 11.46
CA TRP A 75 5.21 16.73 11.01
C TRP A 75 4.33 17.13 9.82
N GLU A 76 3.61 18.25 9.98
CA GLU A 76 2.93 18.95 8.89
C GLU A 76 3.61 20.29 8.58
N SER A 77 3.76 20.63 7.29
CA SER A 77 4.29 21.93 6.89
C SER A 77 3.21 23.00 7.10
N ARG A 78 3.25 23.68 8.25
CA ARG A 78 2.31 24.76 8.55
C ARG A 78 2.60 25.96 7.64
N ASN A 79 1.79 26.17 6.60
CA ASN A 79 1.82 27.41 5.83
C ASN A 79 1.33 28.57 6.72
N GLY A 80 2.27 29.34 7.27
CA GLY A 80 2.00 30.59 7.97
C GLY A 80 2.26 30.53 9.48
N SER A 81 3.51 30.78 9.87
CA SER A 81 3.92 31.76 10.88
C SER A 81 5.43 31.91 10.78
N GLY A 82 5.91 33.09 10.38
CA GLY A 82 7.34 33.40 10.44
C GLY A 82 7.81 33.35 11.89
N TYR A 83 8.57 32.33 12.23
CA TYR A 83 9.47 32.41 13.38
C TYR A 83 10.87 32.60 12.81
N ILE A 84 11.48 33.73 13.11
CA ILE A 84 12.91 33.94 12.91
C ILE A 84 13.59 32.86 13.73
N ILE A 85 14.17 31.86 13.06
CA ILE A 85 15.01 30.86 13.69
C ILE A 85 16.41 31.46 13.77
N ASP A 86 16.81 31.89 14.95
CA ASP A 86 18.21 32.18 15.25
C ASP A 86 19.04 30.96 14.86
N ALA A 87 20.17 31.16 14.18
CA ALA A 87 21.00 30.11 13.58
C ALA A 87 21.42 29.00 14.58
N ALA A 88 21.38 29.26 15.89
CA ALA A 88 21.61 28.28 16.95
C ALA A 88 20.51 27.20 17.07
N SER A 89 19.26 27.50 16.73
CA SER A 89 18.13 26.57 16.77
C SER A 89 18.01 25.69 15.52
N ALA A 90 18.67 26.07 14.43
CA ALA A 90 18.75 25.28 13.20
C ALA A 90 19.58 23.98 13.36
N LEU A 91 20.54 23.96 14.30
CA LEU A 91 21.41 22.80 14.54
C LEU A 91 20.72 21.69 15.38
N ASN A 92 19.79 22.03 16.28
CA ASN A 92 18.92 21.05 16.95
C ASN A 92 17.72 20.64 16.07
N THR A 93 17.34 21.48 15.11
CA THR A 93 16.27 21.21 14.14
C THR A 93 16.69 20.23 13.05
N SER A 94 17.99 20.08 12.75
CA SER A 94 18.47 19.13 11.74
C SER A 94 18.33 17.67 12.21
N ALA A 95 18.68 17.38 13.46
CA ALA A 95 18.45 16.07 14.10
C ALA A 95 16.94 15.80 14.28
N PHE A 96 16.17 16.83 14.66
CA PHE A 96 14.71 16.73 14.75
C PHE A 96 14.03 16.63 13.37
N ARG A 97 14.67 17.05 12.27
CA ARG A 97 14.19 16.85 10.89
C ARG A 97 14.40 15.43 10.40
N ALA A 98 15.50 14.78 10.82
CA ALA A 98 15.84 13.42 10.39
C ALA A 98 14.88 12.35 10.95
N ASN A 99 14.19 12.64 12.04
CA ASN A 99 13.29 11.71 12.73
C ASN A 99 11.80 11.98 12.49
N ARG A 100 11.42 12.83 11.54
CA ARG A 100 10.00 13.16 11.27
C ARG A 100 9.33 12.15 10.36
N THR A 101 8.07 11.86 10.66
CA THR A 101 7.16 11.03 9.87
C THR A 101 6.07 11.90 9.27
N SER A 102 5.61 11.57 8.07
CA SER A 102 4.49 12.28 7.44
C SER A 102 3.16 11.80 8.03
N PRO A 103 2.14 12.68 8.13
CA PRO A 103 0.82 12.29 8.64
C PRO A 103 0.16 11.18 7.81
N ALA A 104 0.48 11.09 6.52
CA ALA A 104 0.00 10.01 5.65
C ALA A 104 0.65 8.65 5.94
N LEU A 105 1.94 8.63 6.28
CA LEU A 105 2.62 7.41 6.68
C LEU A 105 2.07 6.90 8.02
N GLU A 106 1.92 7.79 9.00
CA GLU A 106 1.37 7.40 10.30
C GLU A 106 -0.10 6.94 10.22
N PHE A 107 -0.90 7.57 9.36
CA PHE A 107 -2.25 7.09 9.10
C PHE A 107 -2.25 5.66 8.53
N PHE A 108 -1.38 5.37 7.56
CA PHE A 108 -1.31 4.02 7.00
C PHE A 108 -0.81 3.00 8.02
N ASP A 109 0.29 3.27 8.71
CA ASP A 109 0.91 2.31 9.63
C ASP A 109 0.06 2.09 10.90
N ARG A 110 -0.50 3.15 11.47
CA ARG A 110 -1.14 3.09 12.79
C ARG A 110 -2.66 3.03 12.74
N ALA A 111 -3.30 3.61 11.74
CA ALA A 111 -4.76 3.62 11.66
C ALA A 111 -5.31 2.57 10.68
N VAL A 112 -4.56 2.22 9.62
CA VAL A 112 -5.03 1.22 8.62
C VAL A 112 -4.42 -0.15 8.87
N LEU A 113 -3.11 -0.21 9.10
CA LEU A 113 -2.37 -1.45 9.35
C LEU A 113 -2.34 -1.84 10.84
N GLU A 114 -2.54 -0.87 11.74
CA GLU A 114 -2.44 -1.03 13.20
C GLU A 114 -1.13 -1.70 13.67
N ILE A 115 -0.05 -1.53 12.90
CA ILE A 115 1.23 -2.16 13.20
C ILE A 115 2.03 -1.23 14.13
N HIS A 116 2.21 -1.66 15.38
CA HIS A 116 2.85 -0.90 16.46
C HIS A 116 4.35 -1.20 16.58
#